data_AF-A0A845RKJ7-F1
#
_entry.id   AF-A0A845RKJ7-F1
#
_cell.length_a   1.000
_cell.length_b   1.000
_cell.length_c   1.000
_cell.angle_alpha   90.00
_cell.angle_beta   90.00
_cell.angle_gamma   90.00
#
_symmetry.space_group_name_H-M   'P 1'
#
loop_
_entity.id
_entity.type
_entity.pdbx_description
1 polymer ?
#
loop_
_entity_poly.entity_id
_entity_poly.type
_entity_poly.pdbx_seq_one_letter_code
_entity_poly.pdbx_strand_id
1 'polypeptide(L)'
;SSYSTKVTKSGSFKFDFYPDDDDYDDVRGSIRIEVSGSSSSSGKKVRLYVSPITVSSTSKRLRDLEDALEDSVKAYYDGSSVRGDVSWEDSASTQVKKTGTYQFVFKPDSSSYKTVTGEIKIIVDTDSDDGNNSAYGNDDYTLEIEDIHISSSTKRLGSLLSDLEDAVVARNDDGDKIDGEPYWVDSSNTRVRETGTYRFTFTPKSSRYDPVTAKIKIYVD
;
A
#
# COMPACT_ATOMS: atom_id res chain seq x y z
N SER A 1 14.05 -32.79 6.63
CA SER A 1 15.27 -32.26 7.28
C SER A 1 15.06 -30.79 7.51
N SER A 2 14.98 -30.31 8.75
CA SER A 2 14.74 -28.88 9.03
C SER A 2 16.06 -28.10 8.93
N TYR A 3 16.21 -27.34 7.86
CA TYR A 3 17.32 -26.39 7.69
C TYR A 3 17.02 -25.14 8.53
N SER A 4 17.82 -24.88 9.57
CA SER A 4 17.74 -23.61 10.31
C SER A 4 18.91 -22.71 9.91
N THR A 5 18.62 -21.53 9.38
CA THR A 5 19.64 -20.50 9.11
C THR A 5 19.66 -19.50 10.25
N LYS A 6 20.80 -19.39 10.94
CA LYS A 6 20.99 -18.42 12.02
C LYS A 6 21.27 -17.03 11.43
N VAL A 7 20.33 -16.11 11.62
CA VAL A 7 20.46 -14.71 11.15
C VAL A 7 21.23 -13.90 12.20
N THR A 8 22.39 -13.36 11.84
CA THR A 8 23.30 -12.62 12.76
C THR A 8 23.43 -11.14 12.45
N LYS A 9 22.81 -10.66 11.37
CA LYS A 9 22.83 -9.26 10.94
C LYS A 9 21.43 -8.83 10.48
N SER A 10 21.10 -7.57 10.74
CA SER A 10 19.89 -6.96 10.17
C SER A 10 19.94 -7.00 8.64
N GLY A 11 18.80 -7.23 8.00
CA GLY A 11 18.70 -7.27 6.56
C GLY A 11 17.32 -7.67 6.07
N SER A 12 17.12 -7.58 4.76
CA SER A 12 15.94 -8.10 4.08
C SER A 12 16.23 -9.48 3.53
N PHE A 13 15.39 -10.45 3.90
CA PHE A 13 15.51 -11.85 3.53
C PHE A 13 14.36 -12.19 2.61
N LYS A 14 14.67 -12.82 1.47
CA LYS A 14 13.65 -13.32 0.55
C LYS A 14 13.25 -14.73 0.98
N PHE A 15 11.98 -15.04 0.84
CA PHE A 15 11.48 -16.39 1.03
C PHE A 15 10.51 -16.74 -0.09
N ASP A 16 10.50 -18.01 -0.44
CA ASP A 16 9.49 -18.62 -1.30
C ASP A 16 8.60 -19.47 -0.39
N PHE A 17 7.29 -19.24 -0.46
CA PHE A 17 6.27 -20.00 0.24
C PHE A 17 5.54 -20.87 -0.77
N TYR A 18 5.66 -22.18 -0.60
CA TYR A 18 5.06 -23.21 -1.43
C TYR A 18 3.89 -23.79 -0.63
N PRO A 19 2.64 -23.36 -0.88
CA PRO A 19 1.48 -23.94 -0.24
C PRO A 19 1.35 -25.42 -0.62
N ASP A 20 0.92 -26.25 0.32
CA ASP A 20 0.72 -27.69 0.09
C ASP A 20 -0.53 -27.99 -0.78
N ASP A 21 -1.33 -26.97 -1.08
CA ASP A 21 -2.58 -27.07 -1.84
C ASP A 21 -2.40 -26.35 -3.18
N ASP A 22 -2.58 -27.10 -4.27
CA ASP A 22 -2.35 -26.68 -5.66
C ASP A 22 -3.30 -25.55 -6.12
N ASP A 23 -4.35 -25.23 -5.34
CA ASP A 23 -5.22 -24.09 -5.60
C ASP A 23 -4.53 -22.73 -5.33
N TYR A 24 -3.36 -22.73 -4.69
CA TYR A 24 -2.58 -21.54 -4.35
C TYR A 24 -1.24 -21.50 -5.08
N ASP A 25 -0.96 -20.36 -5.71
CA ASP A 25 0.31 -20.13 -6.39
C ASP A 25 1.44 -19.87 -5.37
N ASP A 26 2.66 -20.27 -5.74
CA ASP A 26 3.87 -19.99 -4.96
C ASP A 26 4.03 -18.48 -4.69
N VAL A 27 4.29 -18.12 -3.44
CA VAL A 27 4.44 -16.73 -3.04
C VAL A 27 5.90 -16.41 -2.77
N ARG A 28 6.44 -15.43 -3.51
CA ARG A 28 7.75 -14.83 -3.22
C ARG A 28 7.59 -13.63 -2.31
N GLY A 29 8.00 -13.78 -1.05
CA GLY A 29 7.97 -12.72 -0.06
C GLY A 29 9.35 -12.17 0.26
N SER A 30 9.36 -11.01 0.91
CA SER A 30 10.55 -10.53 1.61
C SER A 30 10.19 -10.15 3.04
N ILE A 31 11.07 -10.47 3.97
CA ILE A 31 10.94 -10.13 5.39
C ILE A 31 12.18 -9.37 5.83
N ARG A 32 11.98 -8.19 6.42
CA ARG A 32 13.08 -7.44 7.05
C ARG A 32 13.25 -7.93 8.48
N ILE A 33 14.42 -8.49 8.77
CA ILE A 33 14.80 -8.92 10.12
C ILE A 33 15.81 -7.93 10.64
N GLU A 34 15.57 -7.36 11.81
CA GLU A 34 16.53 -6.50 12.50
C GLU A 34 17.16 -7.25 13.67
N VAL A 35 18.48 -7.45 13.60
CA VAL A 35 19.27 -8.07 14.66
C VAL A 35 19.93 -6.95 15.45
N SER A 36 19.35 -6.58 16.57
CA SER A 36 19.95 -5.60 17.48
C SER A 36 21.10 -6.26 18.24
N GLY A 37 22.34 -5.87 17.91
CA GLY A 37 23.51 -6.12 18.75
C GLY A 37 23.37 -5.38 20.08
N SER A 38 23.73 -6.05 21.17
CA SER A 38 23.62 -5.55 22.54
C SER A 38 24.26 -4.17 22.70
N SER A 39 23.44 -3.13 22.66
CA SER A 39 23.74 -1.83 23.23
C SER A 39 22.62 -1.49 24.22
N SER A 40 23.06 -1.27 25.44
CA SER A 40 22.29 -1.07 26.66
C SER A 40 21.25 0.05 26.55
N SER A 41 20.00 -0.30 26.25
CA SER A 41 18.84 0.46 26.71
C SER A 41 17.84 -0.51 27.35
N SER A 42 17.56 -0.27 28.62
CA SER A 42 16.98 -1.19 29.62
C SER A 42 15.46 -1.39 29.52
N GLY A 43 14.86 -1.16 28.35
CA GLY A 43 13.42 -1.28 28.13
C GLY A 43 13.02 -2.51 27.32
N LYS A 44 11.85 -3.07 27.61
CA LYS A 44 11.22 -4.12 26.81
C LYS A 44 10.73 -3.53 25.48
N LYS A 45 11.01 -4.18 24.35
CA LYS A 45 10.49 -3.77 23.03
C LYS A 45 9.06 -4.27 22.87
N VAL A 46 8.11 -3.37 22.62
CA VAL A 46 6.72 -3.68 22.32
C VAL A 46 6.55 -4.03 20.84
N ARG A 47 5.53 -4.83 20.51
CA ARG A 47 5.09 -5.11 19.13
C ARG A 47 3.93 -4.19 18.79
N LEU A 48 3.99 -3.52 17.64
CA LEU A 48 2.93 -2.65 17.14
C LEU A 48 2.09 -3.40 16.10
N TYR A 49 0.78 -3.25 16.20
CA TYR A 49 -0.19 -3.60 15.17
C TYR A 49 -0.76 -2.29 14.64
N VAL A 50 -0.67 -2.09 13.33
CA VAL A 50 -0.97 -0.82 12.69
C VAL A 50 -1.95 -1.08 11.54
N SER A 51 -3.14 -0.49 11.65
CA SER A 51 -4.13 -0.49 10.58
C SER A 51 -3.94 0.72 9.66
N PRO A 52 -4.18 0.63 8.35
CA PRO A 52 -4.17 1.80 7.48
C PRO A 52 -5.28 2.81 7.81
N ILE A 53 -5.02 4.10 7.62
CA ILE A 53 -6.04 5.16 7.68
C ILE A 53 -6.53 5.42 6.26
N THR A 54 -7.84 5.51 6.06
CA THR A 54 -8.42 5.90 4.76
C THR A 54 -9.04 7.29 4.86
N VAL A 55 -8.70 8.17 3.92
CA VAL A 55 -9.21 9.54 3.85
C VAL A 55 -9.83 9.79 2.47
N SER A 56 -10.97 10.46 2.43
CA SER A 56 -11.68 10.75 1.18
C SER A 56 -11.31 12.10 0.55
N SER A 57 -10.30 12.79 1.09
CA SER A 57 -9.85 14.09 0.56
C SER A 57 -8.35 14.31 0.71
N THR A 58 -7.76 15.03 -0.24
CA THR A 58 -6.33 15.38 -0.31
C THR A 58 -5.97 16.64 0.51
N SER A 59 -6.95 17.22 1.22
CA SER A 59 -6.78 18.45 2.00
C SER A 59 -6.42 18.19 3.47
N LYS A 60 -6.44 16.93 3.92
CA LYS A 60 -6.10 16.56 5.30
C LYS A 60 -4.61 16.74 5.57
N ARG A 61 -4.27 17.30 6.71
CA ARG A 61 -2.90 17.30 7.25
C ARG A 61 -2.75 16.16 8.25
N LEU A 62 -1.52 15.72 8.52
CA LEU A 62 -1.27 14.68 9.52
C LEU A 62 -1.87 15.03 10.89
N ARG A 63 -1.81 16.31 11.30
CA ARG A 63 -2.48 16.75 12.54
C ARG A 63 -3.99 16.46 12.56
N ASP A 64 -4.65 16.50 11.39
CA ASP A 64 -6.09 16.30 11.29
C ASP A 64 -6.47 14.81 11.34
N LEU A 65 -5.46 13.93 11.41
CA LEU A 65 -5.56 12.46 11.46
C LEU A 65 -5.00 11.89 12.77
N GLU A 66 -4.77 12.72 13.79
CA GLU A 66 -4.21 12.30 15.08
C GLU A 66 -5.11 11.27 15.79
N ASP A 67 -6.42 11.54 15.88
CA ASP A 67 -7.39 10.58 16.43
C ASP A 67 -7.42 9.26 15.65
N ALA A 68 -7.37 9.35 14.31
CA ALA A 68 -7.37 8.18 13.44
C ALA A 68 -6.07 7.36 13.58
N LEU A 69 -4.95 8.01 13.88
CA LEU A 69 -3.68 7.36 14.20
C LEU A 69 -3.74 6.63 15.54
N GLU A 70 -4.30 7.26 16.57
CA GLU A 70 -4.55 6.64 17.88
C GLU A 70 -5.40 5.37 17.77
N ASP A 71 -6.49 5.43 17.01
CA ASP A 71 -7.37 4.28 16.79
C ASP A 71 -6.69 3.14 15.99
N SER A 72 -5.76 3.50 15.12
CA SER A 72 -5.10 2.59 14.20
C SER A 72 -3.90 1.85 14.80
N VAL A 73 -3.34 2.34 15.90
CA VAL A 73 -2.11 1.80 16.49
C VAL A 73 -2.41 1.08 17.81
N LYS A 74 -2.02 -0.20 17.88
CA LYS A 74 -2.13 -1.00 19.11
C LYS A 74 -0.79 -1.63 19.48
N ALA A 75 -0.38 -1.48 20.72
CA ALA A 75 0.88 -2.02 21.22
C ALA A 75 0.67 -3.20 22.16
N TYR A 76 1.50 -4.23 22.02
CA TYR A 76 1.46 -5.41 22.88
C TYR A 76 2.85 -5.86 23.31
N TYR A 77 2.93 -6.39 24.52
CA TYR A 77 4.09 -7.13 25.03
C TYR A 77 3.61 -8.40 25.68
N ASP A 78 4.13 -9.55 25.24
CA ASP A 78 3.79 -10.88 25.78
C ASP A 78 2.27 -11.15 25.83
N GLY A 79 1.57 -10.79 24.74
CA GLY A 79 0.12 -10.94 24.61
C GLY A 79 -0.72 -9.91 25.38
N SER A 80 -0.11 -9.07 26.22
CA SER A 80 -0.81 -8.02 26.98
C SER A 80 -0.74 -6.68 26.27
N SER A 81 -1.86 -5.92 26.27
CA SER A 81 -1.90 -4.57 25.71
C SER A 81 -1.02 -3.63 26.54
N VAL A 82 -0.25 -2.79 25.85
CA VAL A 82 0.60 -1.76 26.44
C VAL A 82 0.01 -0.40 26.10
N ARG A 83 -0.29 0.40 27.11
CA ARG A 83 -0.75 1.79 26.93
C ARG A 83 0.41 2.72 26.64
N GLY A 84 0.12 3.77 25.89
CA GLY A 84 1.05 4.81 25.50
C GLY A 84 0.39 5.82 24.58
N ASP A 85 1.08 6.93 24.39
CA ASP A 85 0.71 7.97 23.45
C ASP A 85 1.25 7.62 22.05
N VAL A 86 0.52 8.02 21.02
CA VAL A 86 1.02 7.96 19.64
C VAL A 86 1.05 9.36 19.05
N SER A 87 2.08 9.67 18.27
CA SER A 87 2.17 10.95 17.58
C SER A 87 2.92 10.81 16.27
N TRP A 88 2.67 11.71 15.33
CA TRP A 88 3.41 11.74 14.08
C TRP A 88 4.89 12.08 14.32
N GLU A 89 5.79 11.28 13.75
CA GLU A 89 7.21 11.65 13.65
C GLU A 89 7.40 12.65 12.51
N ASP A 90 6.70 12.39 11.40
CA ASP A 90 6.58 13.34 10.30
C ASP A 90 5.89 14.63 10.75
N SER A 91 6.23 15.75 10.09
CA SER A 91 5.69 17.06 10.47
C SER A 91 4.16 17.04 10.48
N ALA A 92 3.54 17.50 11.56
CA ALA A 92 2.09 17.64 11.68
C ALA A 92 1.46 18.55 10.60
N SER A 93 2.27 19.42 9.98
CA SER A 93 1.87 20.27 8.85
C SER A 93 1.88 19.55 7.49
N THR A 94 2.42 18.34 7.42
CA THR A 94 2.48 17.53 6.20
C THR A 94 1.07 17.27 5.71
N GLN A 95 0.82 17.69 4.47
CA GLN A 95 -0.47 17.47 3.83
C GLN A 95 -0.48 16.09 3.18
N VAL A 96 -1.50 15.30 3.51
CA VAL A 96 -1.76 14.00 2.92
C VAL A 96 -2.42 14.23 1.56
N LYS A 97 -1.58 14.45 0.55
CA LYS A 97 -2.02 14.69 -0.83
C LYS A 97 -2.22 13.42 -1.65
N LYS A 98 -1.54 12.33 -1.26
CA LYS A 98 -1.57 11.03 -1.96
C LYS A 98 -1.42 9.89 -0.97
N THR A 99 -1.81 8.69 -1.39
CA THR A 99 -1.56 7.47 -0.62
C THR A 99 -0.06 7.34 -0.34
N GLY A 100 0.31 7.11 0.91
CA GLY A 100 1.71 7.11 1.33
C GLY A 100 1.92 6.41 2.66
N THR A 101 3.19 6.12 2.96
CA THR A 101 3.62 5.61 4.26
C THR A 101 4.20 6.77 5.05
N TYR A 102 3.74 6.92 6.29
CA TYR A 102 4.11 7.99 7.20
C TYR A 102 4.65 7.41 8.50
N GLN A 103 5.58 8.11 9.12
CA GLN A 103 6.21 7.69 10.36
C GLN A 103 5.50 8.26 11.58
N PHE A 104 5.35 7.42 12.59
CA PHE A 104 4.80 7.79 13.88
C PHE A 104 5.67 7.25 15.01
N VAL A 105 5.58 7.87 16.17
CA VAL A 105 6.22 7.42 17.41
C VAL A 105 5.15 6.93 18.37
N PHE A 106 5.29 5.69 18.86
CA PHE A 106 4.56 5.19 20.01
C PHE A 106 5.42 5.31 21.27
N LYS A 107 4.93 6.05 22.26
CA LYS A 107 5.58 6.28 23.54
C LYS A 107 4.78 5.58 24.67
N PRO A 108 5.26 4.44 25.17
CA PRO A 108 4.60 3.75 26.28
C PRO A 108 4.53 4.61 27.55
N ASP A 109 3.42 4.51 28.30
CA ASP A 109 3.25 5.21 29.58
C ASP A 109 4.28 4.75 30.62
N SER A 110 4.64 3.47 30.56
CA SER A 110 5.63 2.88 31.46
C SER A 110 7.02 2.93 30.87
N SER A 111 7.95 3.51 31.64
CA SER A 111 9.39 3.52 31.34
C SER A 111 10.03 2.14 31.27
N SER A 112 9.31 1.07 31.62
CA SER A 112 9.73 -0.32 31.43
C SER A 112 9.77 -0.72 29.95
N TYR A 113 9.09 0.02 29.07
CA TYR A 113 9.04 -0.24 27.64
C TYR A 113 9.78 0.85 26.87
N LYS A 114 10.35 0.48 25.71
CA LYS A 114 11.00 1.43 24.82
C LYS A 114 9.97 2.15 23.96
N THR A 115 10.21 3.42 23.70
CA THR A 115 9.60 4.15 22.58
C THR A 115 9.91 3.43 21.26
N VAL A 116 8.93 3.36 20.37
CA VAL A 116 9.03 2.68 19.09
C VAL A 116 8.57 3.60 17.98
N THR A 117 9.40 3.80 16.96
CA THR A 117 8.97 4.38 15.68
C THR A 117 8.29 3.29 14.84
N GLY A 118 7.10 3.58 14.33
CA GLY A 118 6.34 2.75 13.44
C GLY A 118 6.03 3.48 12.13
N GLU A 119 5.55 2.70 11.16
CA GLU A 119 5.11 3.19 9.86
C GLU A 119 3.62 2.85 9.68
N ILE A 120 2.85 3.80 9.16
CA ILE A 120 1.43 3.63 8.87
C ILE A 120 1.13 4.07 7.44
N LYS A 121 0.30 3.29 6.75
CA LYS A 121 -0.16 3.65 5.41
C LYS A 121 -1.41 4.52 5.52
N ILE A 122 -1.39 5.70 4.93
CA ILE A 122 -2.59 6.51 4.72
C ILE A 122 -3.00 6.35 3.26
N ILE A 123 -4.24 5.95 3.05
CA ILE A 123 -4.85 5.71 1.74
C ILE A 123 -5.75 6.90 1.44
N VAL A 124 -5.48 7.60 0.35
CA VAL A 124 -6.34 8.67 -0.16
C VAL A 124 -7.28 8.05 -1.19
N ASP A 125 -8.57 8.04 -0.87
CA ASP A 125 -9.66 7.49 -1.67
C ASP A 125 -10.52 8.65 -2.21
N THR A 126 -10.02 9.35 -3.24
CA THR A 126 -10.76 10.42 -3.92
C THR A 126 -11.78 9.81 -4.88
N ASP A 127 -12.84 9.22 -4.34
CA ASP A 127 -14.00 8.84 -5.14
C ASP A 127 -14.67 10.10 -5.68
N SER A 128 -14.45 10.39 -6.97
CA SER A 128 -15.38 11.19 -7.74
C SER A 128 -16.39 10.20 -8.33
N ASP A 129 -17.48 9.99 -7.59
CA ASP A 129 -18.68 9.24 -8.01
C ASP A 129 -19.43 9.97 -9.14
N ASP A 130 -18.80 10.15 -10.30
CA ASP A 130 -19.53 10.53 -11.51
C ASP A 130 -19.15 9.61 -12.65
N GLY A 131 -20.10 8.73 -12.97
CA GLY A 131 -20.06 7.84 -14.10
C GLY A 131 -19.98 8.63 -15.39
N ASN A 132 -18.76 8.86 -15.86
CA ASN A 132 -18.48 9.06 -17.27
C ASN A 132 -17.00 8.76 -17.50
N ASN A 133 -16.67 8.33 -18.72
CA ASN A 133 -15.32 8.11 -19.21
C ASN A 133 -14.47 9.39 -19.10
N SER A 134 -14.01 9.74 -17.90
CA SER A 134 -13.38 11.01 -17.57
C SER A 134 -12.01 10.73 -16.98
N ALA A 135 -11.01 11.16 -17.75
CA ALA A 135 -9.59 11.18 -17.44
C ALA A 135 -9.24 11.07 -15.94
N TYR A 136 -8.54 9.99 -15.56
CA TYR A 136 -7.98 9.86 -14.22
C TYR A 136 -6.60 10.54 -14.23
N GLY A 137 -6.36 11.58 -13.42
CA GLY A 137 -5.11 12.35 -13.53
C GLY A 137 -4.75 13.13 -12.28
N ASN A 138 -3.54 13.70 -12.28
CA ASN A 138 -3.12 14.74 -11.35
C ASN A 138 -2.91 16.05 -12.13
N ASP A 139 -2.54 17.14 -11.45
CA ASP A 139 -2.24 18.45 -12.04
C ASP A 139 -1.15 18.41 -13.15
N ASP A 140 -0.39 17.30 -13.27
CA ASP A 140 0.72 17.17 -14.22
C ASP A 140 0.40 16.31 -15.47
N TYR A 141 -0.62 15.44 -15.40
CA TYR A 141 -1.03 14.57 -16.53
C TYR A 141 -2.34 13.83 -16.29
N THR A 142 -2.94 13.36 -17.38
CA THR A 142 -4.20 12.62 -17.43
C THR A 142 -4.01 11.20 -17.96
N LEU A 143 -4.85 10.26 -17.50
CA LEU A 143 -4.96 8.90 -18.00
C LEU A 143 -6.25 8.76 -18.80
N GLU A 144 -6.08 8.44 -20.08
CA GLU A 144 -7.13 7.91 -20.95
C GLU A 144 -7.20 6.39 -20.68
N ILE A 145 -8.36 5.90 -20.24
CA ILE A 145 -8.54 4.51 -19.83
C ILE A 145 -9.71 3.93 -20.62
N GLU A 146 -9.44 2.92 -21.41
CA GLU A 146 -10.45 2.13 -22.09
C GLU A 146 -10.94 0.98 -21.20
N ASP A 147 -12.17 0.53 -21.44
CA ASP A 147 -12.73 -0.62 -20.72
C ASP A 147 -12.16 -1.93 -21.28
N ILE A 148 -11.97 -2.93 -20.42
CA ILE A 148 -11.52 -4.27 -20.84
C ILE A 148 -12.75 -5.18 -21.01
N HIS A 149 -12.85 -5.85 -22.15
CA HIS A 149 -13.90 -6.85 -22.41
C HIS A 149 -13.32 -8.26 -22.41
N ILE A 150 -13.94 -9.16 -21.63
CA ILE A 150 -13.53 -10.57 -21.56
C ILE A 150 -14.73 -11.49 -21.78
N SER A 151 -14.52 -12.56 -22.54
CA SER A 151 -15.54 -13.56 -22.86
C SER A 151 -15.58 -14.77 -21.90
N SER A 152 -14.82 -14.73 -20.80
CA SER A 152 -14.76 -15.84 -19.85
C SER A 152 -14.57 -15.37 -18.40
N SER A 153 -15.46 -15.79 -17.50
CA SER A 153 -15.48 -15.45 -16.06
C SER A 153 -14.40 -16.17 -15.20
N THR A 154 -13.43 -16.83 -15.85
CA THR A 154 -12.34 -17.55 -15.18
C THR A 154 -11.02 -16.79 -15.17
N LYS A 155 -10.93 -15.62 -15.83
CA LYS A 155 -9.69 -14.84 -15.87
C LYS A 155 -9.39 -14.22 -14.51
N ARG A 156 -8.09 -14.11 -14.20
CA ARG A 156 -7.57 -13.42 -13.02
C ARG A 156 -7.02 -12.05 -13.45
N LEU A 157 -7.04 -11.06 -12.57
CA LEU A 157 -6.47 -9.74 -12.90
C LEU A 157 -5.02 -9.83 -13.40
N GLY A 158 -4.19 -10.71 -12.80
CA GLY A 158 -2.82 -10.92 -13.27
C GLY A 158 -2.72 -11.35 -14.74
N SER A 159 -3.69 -12.12 -15.25
CA SER A 159 -3.74 -12.51 -16.66
C SER A 159 -4.22 -11.40 -17.60
N LEU A 160 -4.79 -10.33 -17.04
CA LEU A 160 -5.28 -9.15 -17.75
C LEU A 160 -4.28 -7.98 -17.71
N LEU A 161 -3.03 -8.22 -17.28
CA LEU A 161 -2.03 -7.15 -17.20
C LEU A 161 -1.71 -6.57 -18.59
N SER A 162 -1.58 -7.41 -19.62
CA SER A 162 -1.38 -6.93 -21.00
C SER A 162 -2.59 -6.15 -21.49
N ASP A 163 -3.81 -6.62 -21.18
CA ASP A 163 -5.04 -5.92 -21.54
C ASP A 163 -5.12 -4.55 -20.83
N LEU A 164 -4.61 -4.45 -19.60
CA LEU A 164 -4.48 -3.19 -18.85
C LEU A 164 -3.42 -2.27 -19.45
N GLU A 165 -2.28 -2.79 -19.88
CA GLU A 165 -1.24 -2.01 -20.56
C GLU A 165 -1.74 -1.39 -21.86
N ASP A 166 -2.55 -2.12 -22.61
CA ASP A 166 -3.16 -1.62 -23.85
C ASP A 166 -4.28 -0.61 -23.59
N ALA A 167 -5.05 -0.81 -22.51
CA ALA A 167 -6.18 0.04 -22.16
C ALA A 167 -5.78 1.39 -21.53
N VAL A 168 -4.54 1.57 -21.07
CA VAL A 168 -4.12 2.76 -20.31
C VAL A 168 -3.12 3.62 -21.10
N VAL A 169 -3.50 4.86 -21.38
CA VAL A 169 -2.65 5.86 -22.03
C VAL A 169 -2.53 7.11 -21.17
N ALA A 170 -1.31 7.52 -20.83
CA ALA A 170 -1.05 8.76 -20.10
C ALA A 170 -0.67 9.91 -21.05
N ARG A 171 -1.20 11.12 -20.81
CA ARG A 171 -0.89 12.35 -21.56
C ARG A 171 -0.65 13.55 -20.67
N ASN A 172 0.39 14.33 -20.96
CA ASN A 172 0.63 15.61 -20.28
C ASN A 172 -0.36 16.70 -20.77
N ASP A 173 -0.25 17.90 -20.20
CA ASP A 173 -1.10 19.05 -20.56
C ASP A 173 -0.97 19.49 -22.02
N ASP A 174 0.17 19.22 -22.66
CA ASP A 174 0.42 19.50 -24.07
C ASP A 174 -0.21 18.43 -25.00
N GLY A 175 -0.76 17.35 -24.42
CA GLY A 175 -1.34 16.21 -25.13
C GLY A 175 -0.30 15.15 -25.56
N ASP A 176 0.97 15.31 -25.18
CA ASP A 176 2.03 14.36 -25.46
C ASP A 176 1.89 13.10 -24.61
N LYS A 177 2.11 11.94 -25.25
CA LYS A 177 2.09 10.65 -24.55
C LYS A 177 3.24 10.59 -23.54
N ILE A 178 2.92 10.17 -22.32
CA ILE A 178 3.87 9.89 -21.26
C ILE A 178 4.10 8.39 -21.21
N ASP A 179 5.37 7.99 -21.30
CA ASP A 179 5.74 6.59 -21.10
C ASP A 179 5.64 6.18 -19.63
N GLY A 180 5.02 5.04 -19.37
CA GLY A 180 4.85 4.47 -18.05
C GLY A 180 4.25 3.07 -18.11
N GLU A 181 4.08 2.45 -16.95
CA GLU A 181 3.65 1.06 -16.79
C GLU A 181 2.51 0.99 -15.76
N PRO A 182 1.32 0.48 -16.15
CA PRO A 182 0.24 0.21 -15.22
C PRO A 182 0.40 -1.13 -14.50
N TYR A 183 -0.08 -1.21 -13.26
CA TYR A 183 -0.12 -2.45 -12.48
C TYR A 183 -1.36 -2.54 -11.59
N TRP A 184 -1.90 -3.74 -11.41
CA TRP A 184 -3.05 -3.95 -10.54
C TRP A 184 -2.73 -3.65 -9.07
N VAL A 185 -3.58 -2.83 -8.44
CA VAL A 185 -3.55 -2.59 -6.98
C VAL A 185 -4.26 -3.72 -6.26
N ASP A 186 -5.39 -4.14 -6.82
CA ASP A 186 -6.09 -5.32 -6.34
C ASP A 186 -5.26 -6.57 -6.62
N SER A 187 -5.44 -7.61 -5.81
CA SER A 187 -4.62 -8.83 -5.93
C SER A 187 -4.66 -9.36 -7.34
N SER A 188 -3.50 -9.69 -7.92
CA SER A 188 -3.41 -10.37 -9.21
C SER A 188 -4.19 -11.70 -9.24
N ASN A 189 -4.46 -12.30 -8.07
CA ASN A 189 -5.25 -13.51 -7.91
C ASN A 189 -6.76 -13.28 -7.81
N THR A 190 -7.21 -12.03 -7.83
CA THR A 190 -8.63 -11.69 -7.90
C THR A 190 -9.23 -12.26 -9.17
N ARG A 191 -10.27 -13.08 -9.04
CA ARG A 191 -11.01 -13.64 -10.17
C ARG A 191 -12.06 -12.65 -10.65
N VAL A 192 -12.04 -12.38 -11.95
CA VAL A 192 -13.05 -11.55 -12.62
C VAL A 192 -14.20 -12.46 -13.04
N ARG A 193 -15.17 -12.64 -12.14
CA ARG A 193 -16.31 -13.55 -12.34
C ARG A 193 -17.53 -12.86 -12.94
N GLU A 194 -17.66 -11.57 -12.70
CA GLU A 194 -18.76 -10.72 -13.14
C GLU A 194 -18.20 -9.35 -13.50
N THR A 195 -18.96 -8.58 -14.26
CA THR A 195 -18.60 -7.20 -14.61
C THR A 195 -18.34 -6.40 -13.35
N GLY A 196 -17.17 -5.77 -13.27
CA GLY A 196 -16.72 -5.12 -12.05
C GLY A 196 -15.71 -4.01 -12.32
N THR A 197 -15.51 -3.19 -11.30
CA THR A 197 -14.53 -2.11 -11.31
C THR A 197 -13.32 -2.53 -10.47
N TYR A 198 -12.13 -2.39 -11.05
CA TYR A 198 -10.86 -2.84 -10.48
C TYR A 198 -9.86 -1.69 -10.45
N ARG A 199 -8.94 -1.72 -9.48
CA ARG A 199 -7.96 -0.64 -9.28
C ARG A 199 -6.60 -1.01 -9.83
N PHE A 200 -5.94 -0.03 -10.43
CA PHE A 200 -4.58 -0.12 -10.89
C PHE A 200 -3.82 1.18 -10.61
N THR A 201 -2.50 1.14 -10.65
CA THR A 201 -1.64 2.33 -10.58
C THR A 201 -0.80 2.41 -11.84
N PHE A 202 -0.77 3.58 -12.47
CA PHE A 202 0.16 3.91 -13.54
C PHE A 202 1.42 4.55 -12.97
N THR A 203 2.59 3.98 -13.29
CA THR A 203 3.90 4.56 -12.94
C THR A 203 4.58 5.14 -14.18
N PRO A 204 4.70 6.47 -14.28
CA PRO A 204 5.50 7.10 -15.33
C PRO A 204 6.96 6.66 -15.23
N LYS A 205 7.62 6.43 -16.38
CA LYS A 205 9.07 6.16 -16.43
C LYS A 205 9.89 7.39 -16.03
N SER A 206 9.36 8.58 -16.29
CA SER A 206 10.00 9.83 -15.90
C SER A 206 9.62 10.20 -14.48
N SER A 207 10.62 10.41 -13.62
CA SER A 207 10.43 10.87 -12.24
C SER A 207 9.90 12.29 -12.11
N ARG A 208 9.68 13.00 -13.23
CA ARG A 208 9.02 14.31 -13.25
C ARG A 208 7.52 14.21 -13.00
N TYR A 209 6.95 13.02 -13.17
CA TYR A 209 5.54 12.75 -12.98
C TYR A 209 5.33 11.76 -11.83
N ASP A 210 4.33 12.03 -11.01
CA ASP A 210 3.96 11.16 -9.91
C ASP A 210 3.10 9.97 -10.38
N PRO A 211 3.23 8.77 -9.80
CA PRO A 211 2.31 7.67 -10.08
C PRO A 211 0.86 8.00 -9.69
N VAL A 212 -0.11 7.55 -10.50
CA VAL A 212 -1.54 7.79 -10.28
C VAL A 212 -2.27 6.46 -10.12
N THR A 213 -3.12 6.35 -9.11
CA THR A 213 -4.02 5.20 -8.93
C THR A 213 -5.38 5.53 -9.51
N ALA A 214 -5.90 4.62 -10.34
CA ALA A 214 -7.14 4.77 -11.06
C ALA A 214 -7.99 3.51 -10.99
N LYS A 215 -9.21 3.61 -11.50
CA LYS A 215 -10.18 2.51 -11.62
C LYS A 215 -10.41 2.22 -13.10
N ILE A 216 -10.60 0.95 -13.43
CA ILE A 216 -10.95 0.47 -14.76
C ILE A 216 -12.10 -0.51 -14.64
N LYS A 217 -13.04 -0.47 -15.59
CA LYS A 217 -14.15 -1.40 -15.63
C LYS A 217 -13.80 -2.57 -16.54
N ILE A 218 -14.06 -3.78 -16.06
CA ILE A 218 -13.90 -5.01 -16.84
C ILE A 218 -15.28 -5.61 -17.04
N TYR A 219 -15.68 -5.76 -18.30
CA TYR A 219 -16.94 -6.39 -18.69
C TYR A 219 -16.73 -7.87 -18.94
N VAL A 220 -17.61 -8.68 -18.35
CA VAL A 220 -17.68 -10.12 -18.62
C VAL A 220 -18.90 -10.36 -19.51
N ASP A 221 -18.64 -10.67 -20.78
CA ASP A 221 -19.64 -10.92 -21.82
C ASP A 221 -20.06 -12.40 -21.90
#